data_AF-A0A7S2PK48-F1
#
_entry.id   AF-A0A7S2PK48-F1
#
_cell.length_a   1.000
_cell.length_b   1.000
_cell.length_c   1.000
_cell.angle_alpha   90.00
_cell.angle_beta   90.00
_cell.angle_gamma   90.00
#
_symmetry.space_group_name_H-M   'P 1'
#
loop_
_entity.id
_entity.type
_entity.pdbx_description
1 polymer ?
#
loop_
_entity_poly.entity_id
_entity_poly.type
_entity_poly.pdbx_seq_one_letter_code
_entity_poly.pdbx_strand_id
1 'polypeptide(L)'
;RGPSARRGPRRRLRGSAVAVKAVEEDVLAEAKAAAEAAKLELEAAKLRAEAEKLERASVQERRAARAKILLGGEDGGVSVGLEDLKARLKDSEGVQLTDEQATTLMTACGRNKEGGALFFDDLAGEAFDAELRRIAEAGRAARQEEQAAQAKEAAARTAGQREGGGSQDVAVDAEENDDRGISTRLAACLAYFFVLADAFRYAAPLAQLFPPITVLLAPVGLFAIALQAIPFGSLLVLVLFIVLAQNKDVPRLVRFNLEQAVLLDCALILPNIIVALTMASGGAEAVDVSASVTFLTLCALVAYCVSKNINGEEPDGIPVISDTAKNVVDRSSFF
;
A
#
# COMPACT_ATOMS: atom_id res chain seq x y z
N ARG A 1 -5.15 -99.22 28.64
CA ARG A 1 -6.33 -98.98 27.78
C ARG A 1 -7.24 -97.97 28.49
N GLY A 2 -7.45 -96.79 27.91
CA GLY A 2 -8.42 -95.78 28.37
C GLY A 2 -8.66 -94.77 27.23
N PRO A 3 -9.90 -94.44 26.83
CA PRO A 3 -10.18 -93.89 25.50
C PRO A 3 -10.26 -92.36 25.43
N SER A 4 -9.94 -91.86 24.24
CA SER A 4 -9.94 -90.47 23.78
C SER A 4 -11.36 -89.90 23.61
N ALA A 5 -11.58 -88.67 24.09
CA ALA A 5 -12.77 -87.87 23.79
C ALA A 5 -12.39 -86.68 22.88
N ARG A 6 -12.91 -86.68 21.64
CA ARG A 6 -12.79 -85.59 20.66
C ARG A 6 -13.73 -84.43 21.03
N ARG A 7 -13.22 -83.19 21.02
CA ARG A 7 -14.02 -81.95 20.99
C ARG A 7 -13.99 -81.35 19.59
N GLY A 8 -15.15 -81.17 18.97
CA GLY A 8 -15.31 -80.39 17.73
C GLY A 8 -15.54 -78.89 18.03
N PRO A 9 -15.15 -77.96 17.14
CA PRO A 9 -15.29 -76.53 17.40
C PRO A 9 -16.66 -76.01 16.92
N ARG A 10 -17.41 -75.35 17.82
CA ARG A 10 -18.58 -74.53 17.48
C ARG A 10 -18.09 -73.24 16.80
N ARG A 11 -18.49 -73.00 15.55
CA ARG A 11 -18.14 -71.80 14.78
C ARG A 11 -19.39 -70.97 14.45
N ARG A 12 -19.38 -69.73 14.97
CA ARG A 12 -19.87 -68.45 14.40
C ARG A 12 -21.35 -68.30 13.99
N LEU A 13 -22.06 -67.47 14.75
CA LEU A 13 -23.24 -66.70 14.30
C LEU A 13 -23.12 -65.17 14.58
N ARG A 14 -21.95 -64.69 14.99
CA ARG A 14 -21.76 -63.29 15.43
C ARG A 14 -21.26 -62.32 14.35
N GLY A 15 -20.93 -62.81 13.15
CA GLY A 15 -20.28 -62.02 12.10
C GLY A 15 -21.24 -61.33 11.12
N SER A 16 -22.43 -61.88 10.88
CA SER A 16 -23.35 -61.37 9.83
C SER A 16 -24.08 -60.10 10.25
N ALA A 17 -24.53 -60.00 11.51
CA ALA A 17 -25.23 -58.81 12.01
C ALA A 17 -24.32 -57.58 12.15
N VAL A 18 -23.00 -57.78 12.31
CA VAL A 18 -22.01 -56.69 12.42
C VAL A 18 -21.69 -56.12 11.03
N ALA A 19 -21.63 -56.97 10.01
CA ALA A 19 -21.37 -56.54 8.64
C ALA A 19 -22.53 -55.71 8.04
N VAL A 20 -23.79 -56.08 8.33
CA VAL A 20 -24.96 -55.34 7.84
C VAL A 20 -25.06 -53.95 8.48
N LYS A 21 -24.79 -53.84 9.78
CA LYS A 21 -24.77 -52.54 10.49
C LYS A 21 -23.67 -51.60 9.97
N ALA A 22 -22.50 -52.13 9.67
CA ALA A 22 -21.40 -51.34 9.13
C ALA A 22 -21.73 -50.76 7.73
N VAL A 23 -22.44 -51.53 6.89
CA VAL A 23 -22.90 -51.05 5.57
C VAL A 23 -24.03 -50.02 5.70
N GLU A 24 -24.96 -50.20 6.65
CA GLU A 24 -25.99 -49.20 6.95
C GLU A 24 -25.41 -47.88 7.47
N GLU A 25 -24.39 -47.93 8.33
CA GLU A 25 -23.72 -46.74 8.86
C GLU A 25 -22.94 -45.97 7.77
N ASP A 26 -22.34 -46.67 6.81
CA ASP A 26 -21.60 -46.07 5.69
C ASP A 26 -22.55 -45.41 4.68
N VAL A 27 -23.65 -46.07 4.32
CA VAL A 27 -24.70 -45.50 3.45
C VAL A 27 -25.37 -44.29 4.11
N LEU A 28 -25.58 -44.33 5.44
CA LEU A 28 -26.11 -43.20 6.19
C LEU A 28 -25.12 -42.02 6.26
N ALA A 29 -23.82 -42.29 6.34
CA ALA A 29 -22.77 -41.27 6.30
C ALA A 29 -22.67 -40.62 4.92
N GLU A 30 -22.73 -41.40 3.85
CA GLU A 30 -22.75 -40.91 2.46
C GLU A 30 -24.00 -40.07 2.17
N ALA A 31 -25.18 -40.51 2.63
CA ALA A 31 -26.41 -39.75 2.49
C ALA A 31 -26.38 -38.42 3.26
N LYS A 32 -25.74 -38.38 4.44
CA LYS A 32 -25.55 -37.14 5.22
C LYS A 32 -24.56 -36.21 4.52
N ALA A 33 -23.46 -36.73 3.98
CA ALA A 33 -22.49 -35.93 3.23
C ALA A 33 -23.11 -35.35 1.94
N ALA A 34 -23.92 -36.13 1.21
CA ALA A 34 -24.64 -35.65 0.03
C ALA A 34 -25.69 -34.57 0.39
N ALA A 35 -26.39 -34.73 1.51
CA ALA A 35 -27.35 -33.71 1.99
C ALA A 35 -26.65 -32.42 2.43
N GLU A 36 -25.47 -32.52 3.05
CA GLU A 36 -24.65 -31.37 3.43
C GLU A 36 -24.08 -30.65 2.20
N ALA A 37 -23.59 -31.39 1.20
CA ALA A 37 -23.13 -30.83 -0.07
C ALA A 37 -24.26 -30.08 -0.80
N ALA A 38 -25.45 -30.68 -0.91
CA ALA A 38 -26.61 -30.04 -1.53
C ALA A 38 -27.05 -28.77 -0.78
N LYS A 39 -26.94 -28.76 0.56
CA LYS A 39 -27.20 -27.58 1.38
C LYS A 39 -26.18 -26.47 1.10
N LEU A 40 -24.90 -26.80 1.05
CA LEU A 40 -23.83 -25.85 0.74
C LEU A 40 -23.95 -25.28 -0.68
N GLU A 41 -24.34 -26.08 -1.67
CA GLU A 41 -24.59 -25.61 -3.03
C GLU A 41 -25.77 -24.62 -3.10
N LEU A 42 -26.85 -24.89 -2.36
CA LEU A 42 -27.99 -23.98 -2.26
C LEU A 42 -27.59 -22.65 -1.59
N GLU A 43 -26.79 -22.70 -0.53
CA GLU A 43 -26.26 -21.51 0.14
C GLU A 43 -25.34 -20.71 -0.78
N ALA A 44 -24.44 -21.37 -1.50
CA ALA A 44 -23.56 -20.74 -2.50
C ALA A 44 -24.37 -20.09 -3.64
N ALA A 45 -25.43 -20.75 -4.12
CA ALA A 45 -26.31 -20.18 -5.15
C ALA A 45 -27.06 -18.94 -4.65
N LYS A 46 -27.53 -18.95 -3.39
CA LYS A 46 -28.17 -17.78 -2.76
C LYS A 46 -27.18 -16.61 -2.62
N LEU A 47 -25.97 -16.88 -2.15
CA LEU A 47 -24.93 -15.86 -2.02
C LEU A 47 -24.54 -15.25 -3.37
N ARG A 48 -24.45 -16.06 -4.44
CA ARG A 48 -24.21 -15.55 -5.79
C ARG A 48 -25.35 -14.64 -6.28
N ALA A 49 -26.60 -15.04 -6.05
CA ALA A 49 -27.76 -14.22 -6.43
C ALA A 49 -27.85 -12.91 -5.63
N GLU A 50 -27.46 -12.93 -4.35
CA GLU A 50 -27.37 -11.74 -3.51
C GLU A 50 -26.23 -10.82 -3.96
N ALA A 51 -25.05 -11.38 -4.24
CA ALA A 51 -23.91 -10.65 -4.78
C ALA A 51 -24.25 -9.95 -6.10
N GLU A 52 -24.94 -10.64 -7.02
CA GLU A 52 -25.35 -10.07 -8.30
C GLU A 52 -26.36 -8.92 -8.13
N LYS A 53 -27.28 -9.03 -7.16
CA LYS A 53 -28.20 -7.93 -6.83
C LYS A 53 -27.46 -6.73 -6.24
N LEU A 54 -26.53 -6.99 -5.33
CA LEU A 54 -25.74 -5.94 -4.69
C LEU A 54 -24.82 -5.25 -5.69
N GLU A 55 -24.23 -6.00 -6.62
CA GLU A 55 -23.41 -5.46 -7.70
C GLU A 55 -24.24 -4.57 -8.64
N ARG A 56 -25.43 -5.03 -9.06
CA ARG A 56 -26.34 -4.22 -9.89
C ARG A 56 -26.75 -2.93 -9.19
N ALA A 57 -27.08 -3.00 -7.89
CA ALA A 57 -27.42 -1.83 -7.09
C ALA A 57 -26.23 -0.86 -6.96
N SER A 58 -25.05 -1.38 -6.64
CA SER A 58 -23.83 -0.58 -6.53
C SER A 58 -23.45 0.10 -7.85
N VAL A 59 -23.57 -0.62 -8.97
CA VAL A 59 -23.34 -0.07 -10.31
C VAL A 59 -24.33 1.06 -10.62
N GLN A 60 -25.60 0.88 -10.28
CA GLN A 60 -26.62 1.92 -10.49
C GLN A 60 -26.36 3.15 -9.62
N GLU A 61 -26.03 2.97 -8.34
CA GLU A 61 -25.67 4.07 -7.43
C GLU A 61 -24.44 4.83 -7.94
N ARG A 62 -23.42 4.12 -8.41
CA ARG A 62 -22.22 4.73 -8.99
C ARG A 62 -22.55 5.56 -10.24
N ARG A 63 -23.41 5.05 -11.12
CA ARG A 63 -23.86 5.79 -12.32
C ARG A 63 -24.62 7.06 -11.92
N ALA A 64 -25.53 6.96 -10.95
CA ALA A 64 -26.31 8.10 -10.46
C ALA A 64 -25.43 9.17 -9.78
N ALA A 65 -24.48 8.74 -8.94
CA ALA A 65 -23.54 9.64 -8.28
C ALA A 65 -22.68 10.39 -9.30
N ARG A 66 -22.16 9.69 -10.31
CA ARG A 66 -21.40 10.31 -11.40
C ARG A 66 -22.25 11.29 -12.20
N ALA A 67 -23.48 10.94 -12.54
CA ALA A 67 -24.39 11.85 -13.24
C ALA A 67 -24.60 13.16 -12.46
N LYS A 68 -24.76 13.09 -11.13
CA LYS A 68 -24.87 14.28 -10.26
C LYS A 68 -23.61 15.15 -10.33
N ILE A 69 -22.42 14.53 -10.29
CA ILE A 69 -21.14 15.26 -10.39
C ILE A 69 -21.03 15.96 -11.75
N LEU A 70 -21.34 15.26 -12.84
CA LEU A 70 -21.25 15.82 -14.19
C LEU A 70 -22.24 16.96 -14.44
N LEU A 71 -23.41 16.95 -13.79
CA LEU A 71 -24.35 18.08 -13.83
C LEU A 71 -23.93 19.27 -12.96
N GLY A 72 -23.01 19.09 -12.00
CA GLY A 72 -22.37 20.17 -11.27
C GLY A 72 -22.57 20.12 -9.77
N GLY A 73 -22.85 18.93 -9.22
CA GLY A 73 -23.08 18.77 -7.79
C GLY A 73 -24.42 19.36 -7.37
N GLU A 74 -24.44 20.11 -6.27
CA GLU A 74 -25.66 20.68 -5.67
C GLU A 74 -26.07 22.02 -6.29
N ASP A 75 -25.12 22.72 -6.93
CA ASP A 75 -25.32 24.01 -7.60
C ASP A 75 -25.45 23.87 -9.13
N GLY A 76 -25.52 22.63 -9.63
CA GLY A 76 -25.46 22.28 -11.04
C GLY A 76 -26.74 22.57 -11.85
N GLY A 77 -26.58 22.71 -13.17
CA GLY A 77 -27.70 22.88 -14.11
C GLY A 77 -28.44 21.57 -14.38
N VAL A 78 -29.68 21.66 -14.89
CA VAL A 78 -30.52 20.50 -15.26
C VAL A 78 -29.90 19.68 -16.42
N SER A 79 -28.95 20.28 -17.15
CA SER A 79 -28.28 19.66 -18.29
C SER A 79 -26.83 20.12 -18.41
N VAL A 80 -25.97 19.29 -19.00
CA VAL A 80 -24.57 19.61 -19.28
C VAL A 80 -24.32 19.66 -20.79
N GLY A 81 -23.63 20.72 -21.25
CA GLY A 81 -23.19 20.86 -22.63
C GLY A 81 -21.86 20.14 -22.90
N LEU A 82 -21.45 20.07 -24.18
CA LEU A 82 -20.27 19.30 -24.61
C LEU A 82 -18.96 19.76 -23.93
N GLU A 83 -18.72 21.07 -23.89
CA GLU A 83 -17.48 21.62 -23.33
C GLU A 83 -17.41 21.45 -21.80
N ASP A 84 -18.53 21.70 -21.11
CA ASP A 84 -18.62 21.47 -19.66
C ASP A 84 -18.48 19.98 -19.32
N LEU A 85 -19.04 19.10 -20.15
CA LEU A 85 -18.93 17.65 -19.99
C LEU A 85 -17.48 17.20 -20.12
N LYS A 86 -16.75 17.70 -21.13
CA LYS A 86 -15.32 17.39 -21.34
C LYS A 86 -14.48 17.86 -20.15
N ALA A 87 -14.71 19.09 -19.68
CA ALA A 87 -14.00 19.63 -18.51
C ALA A 87 -14.26 18.77 -17.26
N ARG A 88 -15.53 18.45 -16.99
CA ARG A 88 -15.92 17.70 -15.78
C ARG A 88 -15.50 16.23 -15.82
N LEU A 89 -15.46 15.60 -17.01
CA LEU A 89 -14.94 14.24 -17.16
C LEU A 89 -13.42 14.19 -16.99
N LYS A 90 -12.71 15.24 -17.40
CA LYS A 90 -11.28 15.39 -17.10
C LYS A 90 -11.05 15.52 -15.60
N ASP A 91 -11.83 16.34 -14.90
CA ASP A 91 -11.65 16.61 -13.48
C ASP A 91 -12.11 15.45 -12.57
N SER A 92 -13.20 14.76 -12.93
CA SER A 92 -13.78 13.68 -12.10
C SER A 92 -13.17 12.31 -12.35
N GLU A 93 -12.89 11.94 -13.60
CA GLU A 93 -12.49 10.57 -13.99
C GLU A 93 -11.12 10.54 -14.70
N GLY A 94 -10.46 11.69 -14.90
CA GLY A 94 -9.17 11.78 -15.58
C GLY A 94 -9.24 11.40 -17.08
N VAL A 95 -10.44 11.38 -17.65
CA VAL A 95 -10.68 11.02 -19.05
C VAL A 95 -10.66 12.27 -19.90
N GLN A 96 -9.63 12.40 -20.74
CA GLN A 96 -9.55 13.48 -21.73
C GLN A 96 -10.23 13.02 -23.01
N LEU A 97 -11.36 13.64 -23.35
CA LEU A 97 -12.08 13.36 -24.59
C LEU A 97 -11.65 14.33 -25.69
N THR A 98 -11.34 13.76 -26.85
CA THR A 98 -11.29 14.51 -28.12
C THR A 98 -12.70 14.91 -28.56
N ASP A 99 -12.81 15.89 -29.46
CA ASP A 99 -14.10 16.37 -29.97
C ASP A 99 -14.91 15.26 -30.65
N GLU A 100 -14.22 14.33 -31.33
CA GLU A 100 -14.83 13.17 -31.97
C GLU A 100 -15.38 12.15 -30.94
N GLN A 101 -14.62 11.90 -29.86
CA GLN A 101 -15.05 11.01 -28.78
C GLN A 101 -16.23 11.61 -28.00
N ALA A 102 -16.20 12.91 -27.75
CA ALA A 102 -17.30 13.62 -27.09
C ALA A 102 -18.58 13.55 -27.94
N THR A 103 -18.46 13.72 -29.27
CA THR A 103 -19.59 13.58 -30.21
C THR A 103 -20.14 12.15 -30.25
N THR A 104 -19.26 11.14 -30.20
CA THR A 104 -19.64 9.72 -30.17
C THR A 104 -20.42 9.39 -28.90
N LEU A 105 -19.96 9.90 -27.75
CA LEU A 105 -20.60 9.73 -26.46
C LEU A 105 -21.98 10.40 -26.39
N MET A 106 -22.15 11.59 -26.98
CA MET A 106 -23.46 12.23 -27.15
C MET A 106 -24.43 11.40 -28.02
N THR A 107 -23.90 10.81 -29.09
CA THR A 107 -24.69 9.97 -30.01
C THR A 107 -25.14 8.68 -29.31
N ALA A 108 -24.28 8.09 -28.46
CA ALA A 108 -24.61 6.91 -27.66
C ALA A 108 -25.77 7.18 -26.68
N CYS A 109 -25.88 8.42 -26.18
CA CYS A 109 -27.02 8.87 -25.37
C CYS A 109 -28.26 9.27 -26.22
N GLY A 110 -28.25 9.06 -27.54
CA GLY A 110 -29.38 9.40 -28.42
C GLY A 110 -29.54 10.90 -28.69
N ARG A 111 -28.50 11.72 -28.47
CA ARG A 111 -28.52 13.17 -28.75
C ARG A 111 -27.79 13.48 -30.07
N ASN A 112 -28.32 14.44 -30.81
CA ASN A 112 -27.76 14.87 -32.11
C ASN A 112 -26.56 15.81 -31.95
N LYS A 113 -25.73 15.85 -33.01
CA LYS A 113 -24.38 16.44 -33.10
C LYS A 113 -24.27 17.95 -32.85
N GLU A 114 -25.38 18.69 -32.78
CA GLU A 114 -25.36 20.15 -32.70
C GLU A 114 -26.31 20.63 -31.59
N GLY A 115 -25.76 21.04 -30.46
CA GLY A 115 -26.49 21.74 -29.39
C GLY A 115 -27.29 20.87 -28.41
N GLY A 116 -27.18 19.54 -28.48
CA GLY A 116 -27.80 18.66 -27.48
C GLY A 116 -27.12 18.80 -26.12
N ALA A 117 -27.91 19.00 -25.06
CA ALA A 117 -27.43 18.90 -23.68
C ALA A 117 -27.80 17.52 -23.11
N LEU A 118 -26.94 16.94 -22.28
CA LEU A 118 -27.22 15.69 -21.58
C LEU A 118 -27.90 15.97 -20.26
N PHE A 119 -28.93 15.17 -19.95
CA PHE A 119 -29.67 15.24 -18.70
C PHE A 119 -29.23 14.12 -17.75
N PHE A 120 -29.74 14.15 -16.52
CA PHE A 120 -29.42 13.14 -15.51
C PHE A 120 -29.64 11.71 -16.01
N ASP A 121 -30.77 11.44 -16.66
CA ASP A 121 -31.11 10.10 -17.17
C ASP A 121 -30.17 9.64 -18.28
N ASP A 122 -29.68 10.56 -19.10
CA ASP A 122 -28.72 10.27 -20.16
C ASP A 122 -27.34 9.91 -19.58
N LEU A 123 -26.90 10.61 -18.53
CA LEU A 123 -25.61 10.42 -17.85
C LEU A 123 -25.61 9.20 -16.90
N ALA A 124 -26.75 8.91 -16.28
CA ALA A 124 -26.97 7.74 -15.44
C ALA A 124 -27.26 6.47 -16.27
N GLY A 125 -27.48 6.63 -17.58
CA GLY A 125 -27.76 5.55 -18.52
C GLY A 125 -26.61 4.56 -18.71
N GLU A 126 -26.96 3.33 -19.09
CA GLU A 126 -25.98 2.26 -19.37
C GLU A 126 -25.17 2.55 -20.65
N ALA A 127 -25.78 3.18 -21.65
CA ALA A 127 -25.11 3.52 -22.91
C ALA A 127 -23.96 4.51 -22.71
N PHE A 128 -24.17 5.54 -21.88
CA PHE A 128 -23.13 6.49 -21.49
C PHE A 128 -21.98 5.80 -20.75
N ASP A 129 -22.30 4.95 -19.78
CA ASP A 129 -21.31 4.23 -18.97
C ASP A 129 -20.45 3.28 -19.83
N ALA A 130 -21.08 2.55 -20.74
CA ALA A 130 -20.38 1.62 -21.65
C ALA A 130 -19.42 2.37 -22.59
N GLU A 131 -19.88 3.48 -23.18
CA GLU A 131 -19.07 4.25 -24.12
C GLU A 131 -17.93 5.00 -23.43
N LEU A 132 -18.18 5.55 -22.24
CA LEU A 132 -17.14 6.19 -21.43
C LEU A 132 -16.05 5.18 -21.03
N ARG A 133 -16.40 3.95 -20.66
CA ARG A 133 -15.43 2.88 -20.35
C ARG A 133 -14.60 2.53 -21.59
N ARG A 134 -15.24 2.37 -22.75
CA ARG A 134 -14.55 2.09 -24.01
C ARG A 134 -13.51 3.16 -24.34
N ILE A 135 -13.87 4.43 -24.18
CA ILE A 135 -12.97 5.57 -24.40
C ILE A 135 -11.83 5.59 -23.37
N ALA A 136 -12.14 5.37 -22.09
CA ALA A 136 -11.15 5.36 -21.02
C ALA A 136 -10.14 4.22 -21.16
N GLU A 137 -10.59 3.03 -21.55
CA GLU A 137 -9.74 1.87 -21.82
C GLU A 137 -8.84 2.09 -23.03
N ALA A 138 -9.38 2.60 -24.14
CA ALA A 138 -8.59 2.97 -25.32
C ALA A 138 -7.50 4.01 -24.98
N GLY A 139 -7.85 5.02 -24.17
CA GLY A 139 -6.88 6.03 -23.72
C GLY A 139 -5.83 5.49 -22.74
N ARG A 140 -6.14 4.46 -21.95
CA ARG A 140 -5.15 3.79 -21.06
C ARG A 140 -4.20 2.91 -21.87
N ALA A 141 -4.71 2.16 -22.85
CA ALA A 141 -3.89 1.33 -23.74
C ALA A 141 -2.88 2.17 -24.52
N ALA A 142 -3.31 3.28 -25.13
CA ALA A 142 -2.42 4.19 -25.85
C ALA A 142 -1.33 4.80 -24.94
N ARG A 143 -1.69 5.24 -23.73
CA ARG A 143 -0.72 5.76 -22.75
C ARG A 143 0.26 4.69 -22.25
N GLN A 144 -0.19 3.45 -22.08
CA GLN A 144 0.67 2.33 -21.71
C GLN A 144 1.63 1.94 -22.83
N GLU A 145 1.17 2.00 -24.08
CA GLU A 145 2.02 1.76 -25.26
C GLU A 145 3.07 2.85 -25.42
N GLU A 146 2.70 4.13 -25.25
CA GLU A 146 3.65 5.25 -25.25
C GLU A 146 4.66 5.14 -24.09
N GLN A 147 4.21 4.83 -22.88
CA GLN A 147 5.09 4.61 -21.73
C GLN A 147 5.99 3.39 -21.93
N ALA A 148 5.49 2.32 -22.53
CA ALA A 148 6.29 1.13 -22.84
C ALA A 148 7.28 1.39 -23.98
N ALA A 149 6.93 2.21 -24.97
CA ALA A 149 7.83 2.66 -26.02
C ALA A 149 8.94 3.55 -25.45
N GLN A 150 8.58 4.53 -24.61
CA GLN A 150 9.54 5.39 -23.91
C GLN A 150 10.43 4.59 -22.94
N ALA A 151 9.90 3.60 -22.24
CA ALA A 151 10.68 2.73 -21.36
C ALA A 151 11.63 1.81 -22.16
N LYS A 152 11.20 1.30 -23.32
CA LYS A 152 12.06 0.53 -24.22
C LYS A 152 13.15 1.38 -24.86
N GLU A 153 12.84 2.62 -25.24
CA GLU A 153 13.81 3.56 -25.78
C GLU A 153 14.81 4.00 -24.69
N ALA A 154 14.33 4.27 -23.46
CA ALA A 154 15.19 4.55 -22.32
C ALA A 154 16.10 3.36 -21.98
N ALA A 155 15.56 2.13 -21.97
CA ALA A 155 16.32 0.90 -21.74
C ALA A 155 17.33 0.62 -22.86
N ALA A 156 17.01 0.90 -24.12
CA ALA A 156 17.92 0.79 -25.25
C ALA A 156 19.06 1.82 -25.18
N ARG A 157 18.77 3.05 -24.71
CA ARG A 157 19.79 4.08 -24.43
C ARG A 157 20.72 3.65 -23.30
N THR A 158 20.21 3.05 -22.22
CA THR A 158 21.04 2.54 -21.12
C THR A 158 21.84 1.29 -21.51
N ALA A 159 21.31 0.44 -22.39
CA ALA A 159 22.02 -0.73 -22.90
C ALA A 159 23.16 -0.32 -23.85
N GLY A 160 22.94 0.67 -24.72
CA GLY A 160 23.99 1.23 -25.59
C GLY A 160 25.12 1.94 -24.83
N GLN A 161 24.83 2.52 -23.65
CA GLN A 161 25.84 3.13 -22.77
C GLN A 161 26.69 2.12 -21.98
N ARG A 162 26.25 0.87 -21.82
CA ARG A 162 26.99 -0.15 -21.04
C ARG A 162 28.12 -0.84 -21.81
N GLU A 163 28.10 -0.79 -23.15
CA GLU A 163 29.12 -1.45 -23.98
C GLU A 163 30.28 -0.52 -24.41
N GLY A 164 30.24 0.77 -24.06
CA GLY A 164 31.26 1.74 -24.47
C GLY A 164 31.64 2.72 -23.38
N GLY A 165 32.62 2.35 -22.55
CA GLY A 165 33.43 3.31 -21.80
C GLY A 165 32.88 3.71 -20.43
N GLY A 166 33.77 3.70 -19.44
CA GLY A 166 33.45 3.96 -18.04
C GLY A 166 32.96 5.37 -17.77
N SER A 167 32.16 5.45 -16.71
CA SER A 167 31.94 6.60 -15.83
C SER A 167 31.95 7.97 -16.51
N GLN A 168 30.80 8.37 -17.04
CA GLN A 168 30.28 9.75 -16.95
C GLN A 168 28.86 9.78 -17.53
N ASP A 169 27.87 9.58 -16.68
CA ASP A 169 26.50 9.98 -16.99
C ASP A 169 26.44 11.51 -16.89
N VAL A 170 26.44 12.17 -18.05
CA VAL A 170 26.07 13.57 -18.16
C VAL A 170 24.55 13.63 -18.11
N ALA A 171 24.01 13.70 -16.89
CA ALA A 171 22.65 14.11 -16.64
C ALA A 171 22.57 15.64 -16.78
N VAL A 172 21.55 16.08 -17.51
CA VAL A 172 21.29 17.50 -17.82
C VAL A 172 21.20 18.31 -16.52
N ASP A 173 22.10 19.29 -16.40
CA ASP A 173 22.27 20.19 -15.26
C ASP A 173 20.97 20.93 -14.89
N ALA A 174 20.26 20.43 -13.88
CA ALA A 174 19.71 21.33 -12.87
C ALA A 174 20.78 21.37 -11.79
N GLU A 175 21.35 22.54 -11.48
CA GLU A 175 22.36 22.70 -10.42
C GLU A 175 21.86 22.01 -9.14
N GLU A 176 22.30 20.78 -8.92
CA GLU A 176 21.99 20.05 -7.70
C GLU A 176 22.87 20.67 -6.63
N ASN A 177 22.25 21.30 -5.64
CA ASN A 177 22.98 21.80 -4.47
C ASN A 177 23.65 20.60 -3.77
N ASP A 178 24.91 20.32 -4.09
CA ASP A 178 25.74 19.26 -3.49
C ASP A 178 26.74 19.84 -2.49
N ASP A 179 26.31 20.82 -1.70
CA ASP A 179 27.13 21.30 -0.58
C ASP A 179 27.30 20.16 0.45
N ARG A 180 28.55 19.80 0.74
CA ARG A 180 28.94 18.80 1.74
C ARG A 180 29.75 19.39 2.89
N GLY A 181 29.60 20.68 3.13
CA GLY A 181 30.23 21.41 4.23
C GLY A 181 29.85 20.87 5.61
N ILE A 182 30.55 21.35 6.63
CA ILE A 182 30.38 20.88 8.02
C ILE A 182 28.94 21.10 8.51
N SER A 183 28.34 22.25 8.18
CA SER A 183 26.94 22.57 8.50
C SER A 183 25.96 21.57 7.90
N THR A 184 26.16 21.21 6.62
CA THR A 184 25.35 20.22 5.91
C THR A 184 25.46 18.85 6.57
N ARG A 185 26.68 18.42 6.89
CA ARG A 185 26.91 17.12 7.56
C ARG A 185 26.24 17.06 8.93
N LEU A 186 26.31 18.15 9.71
CA LEU A 186 25.63 18.26 10.99
C LEU A 186 24.10 18.25 10.82
N ALA A 187 23.56 18.98 9.86
CA ALA A 187 22.13 18.98 9.56
C ALA A 187 21.63 17.58 9.14
N ALA A 188 22.40 16.87 8.32
CA ALA A 188 22.12 15.48 7.95
C ALA A 188 22.13 14.53 9.16
N CYS A 189 23.03 14.72 10.12
CA CYS A 189 23.04 13.95 11.36
C CYS A 189 21.81 14.23 12.24
N LEU A 190 21.36 15.49 12.29
CA LEU A 190 20.19 15.90 13.10
C LEU A 190 18.90 15.20 12.66
N ALA A 191 18.75 14.85 11.39
CA ALA A 191 17.60 14.10 10.89
C ALA A 191 17.40 12.77 11.67
N TYR A 192 18.48 12.05 11.99
CA TYR A 192 18.41 10.79 12.72
C TYR A 192 18.26 10.97 14.23
N PHE A 193 18.61 12.14 14.75
CA PHE A 193 18.36 12.46 16.15
C PHE A 193 16.85 12.51 16.43
N PHE A 194 16.06 13.00 15.46
CA PHE A 194 14.61 12.95 15.53
C PHE A 194 14.07 11.52 15.55
N VAL A 195 14.53 10.66 14.64
CA VAL A 195 14.14 9.23 14.59
C VAL A 195 14.42 8.53 15.92
N LEU A 196 15.59 8.80 16.52
CA LEU A 196 15.96 8.22 17.81
C LEU A 196 15.07 8.74 18.95
N ALA A 197 14.64 10.00 18.89
CA ALA A 197 13.76 10.60 19.88
C ALA A 197 12.33 10.06 19.80
N ASP A 198 11.78 9.81 18.61
CA ASP A 198 10.44 9.20 18.49
C ASP A 198 10.43 7.74 19.00
N ALA A 199 11.54 7.03 18.77
CA ALA A 199 11.77 5.69 19.30
C ALA A 199 12.15 5.65 20.79
N PHE A 200 12.30 6.79 21.47
CA PHE A 200 12.78 6.86 22.85
C PHE A 200 11.93 6.04 23.82
N ARG A 201 10.64 5.89 23.55
CA ARG A 201 9.70 5.04 24.30
C ARG A 201 10.19 3.58 24.44
N TYR A 202 10.92 3.07 23.45
CA TYR A 202 11.46 1.71 23.45
C TYR A 202 12.70 1.53 24.32
N ALA A 203 13.30 2.62 24.80
CA ALA A 203 14.48 2.57 25.67
C ALA A 203 14.16 2.18 27.13
N ALA A 204 12.88 2.22 27.53
CA ALA A 204 12.49 2.06 28.93
C ALA A 204 12.97 0.74 29.57
N PRO A 205 12.83 -0.44 28.93
CA PRO A 205 13.32 -1.68 29.53
C PRO A 205 14.85 -1.72 29.64
N LEU A 206 15.57 -1.17 28.66
CA LEU A 206 17.04 -1.04 28.70
C LEU A 206 17.50 -0.10 29.83
N ALA A 207 16.79 1.00 30.05
CA ALA A 207 17.07 1.93 31.13
C ALA A 207 16.89 1.28 32.52
N GLN A 208 15.92 0.37 32.66
CA GLN A 208 15.73 -0.39 33.90
C GLN A 208 16.84 -1.44 34.11
N LEU A 209 17.27 -2.11 33.05
CA LEU A 209 18.34 -3.12 33.10
C LEU A 209 19.74 -2.52 33.29
N PHE A 210 20.01 -1.36 32.69
CA PHE A 210 21.29 -0.67 32.75
C PHE A 210 21.11 0.83 32.99
N PRO A 211 20.85 1.25 34.26
CA PRO A 211 20.58 2.66 34.60
C PRO A 211 21.57 3.71 34.07
N PRO A 212 22.89 3.46 33.95
CA PRO A 212 23.82 4.44 33.38
C PRO A 212 23.47 4.87 31.94
N ILE A 213 22.74 4.06 31.16
CA ILE A 213 22.32 4.43 29.80
C ILE A 213 21.39 5.65 29.79
N THR A 214 20.67 5.89 30.90
CA THR A 214 19.75 7.03 31.02
C THR A 214 20.47 8.37 30.94
N VAL A 215 21.70 8.45 31.47
CA VAL A 215 22.52 9.67 31.41
C VAL A 215 22.98 9.92 29.98
N LEU A 216 23.40 8.87 29.27
CA LEU A 216 23.78 8.96 27.86
C LEU A 216 22.62 9.39 26.97
N LEU A 217 21.42 8.87 27.25
CA LEU A 217 20.20 9.13 26.48
C LEU A 217 19.43 10.38 26.95
N ALA A 218 19.88 11.05 28.02
CA ALA A 218 19.20 12.22 28.58
C ALA A 218 18.95 13.35 27.55
N PRO A 219 19.89 13.69 26.64
CA PRO A 219 19.64 14.71 25.61
C PRO A 219 18.52 14.31 24.64
N VAL A 220 18.47 13.03 24.26
CA VAL A 220 17.42 12.48 23.39
C VAL A 220 16.06 12.53 24.11
N GLY A 221 16.04 12.15 25.40
CA GLY A 221 14.84 12.18 26.23
C GLY A 221 14.28 13.60 26.41
N LEU A 222 15.14 14.59 26.63
CA LEU A 222 14.70 16.00 26.73
C LEU A 222 14.05 16.46 25.42
N PHE A 223 14.63 16.10 24.28
CA PHE A 223 14.07 16.42 22.98
C PHE A 223 12.74 15.71 22.72
N ALA A 224 12.63 14.42 23.08
CA ALA A 224 11.38 13.67 22.99
C ALA A 224 10.25 14.29 23.83
N ILE A 225 10.55 14.74 25.06
CA ILE A 225 9.59 15.44 25.92
C ILE A 225 9.14 16.76 25.27
N ALA A 226 10.06 17.52 24.69
CA ALA A 226 9.73 18.77 24.01
C ALA A 226 8.81 18.55 22.80
N LEU A 227 9.03 17.48 22.01
CA LEU A 227 8.16 17.12 20.90
C LEU A 227 6.75 16.73 21.37
N GLN A 228 6.65 15.98 22.48
CA GLN A 228 5.37 15.56 23.05
C GLN A 228 4.59 16.70 23.72
N ALA A 229 5.27 17.77 24.13
CA ALA A 229 4.62 18.95 24.69
C ALA A 229 3.80 19.72 23.65
N ILE A 230 4.08 19.53 22.36
CA ILE A 230 3.37 20.16 21.24
C ILE A 230 2.32 19.17 20.71
N PRO A 231 1.04 19.55 20.59
CA PRO A 231 0.04 18.72 19.92
C PRO A 231 0.49 18.38 18.50
N PHE A 232 0.52 17.09 18.17
CA PHE A 232 1.00 16.59 16.89
C PHE A 232 2.48 16.94 16.59
N GLY A 233 3.32 17.18 17.61
CA GLY A 233 4.71 17.60 17.42
C GLY A 233 5.54 16.68 16.51
N SER A 234 5.51 15.35 16.72
CA SER A 234 6.19 14.41 15.82
C SER A 234 5.68 14.50 14.38
N LEU A 235 4.36 14.67 14.18
CA LEU A 235 3.77 14.79 12.85
C LEU A 235 4.19 16.10 12.16
N LEU A 236 4.26 17.21 12.89
CA LEU A 236 4.72 18.48 12.35
C LEU A 236 6.18 18.41 11.89
N VAL A 237 7.04 17.74 12.66
CA VAL A 237 8.44 17.53 12.26
C VAL A 237 8.54 16.60 11.05
N LEU A 238 7.72 15.54 10.99
CA LEU A 238 7.64 14.66 9.83
C LEU A 238 7.26 15.42 8.55
N VAL A 239 6.22 16.26 8.62
CA VAL A 239 5.81 17.12 7.49
C VAL A 239 6.91 18.11 7.12
N LEU A 240 7.57 18.71 8.11
CA LEU A 240 8.70 19.60 7.88
C LEU A 240 9.84 18.88 7.14
N PHE A 241 10.15 17.63 7.51
CA PHE A 241 11.19 16.84 6.84
C PHE A 241 10.82 16.58 5.38
N ILE A 242 9.58 16.19 5.10
CA ILE A 242 9.07 15.98 3.73
C ILE A 242 9.18 17.28 2.91
N VAL A 243 8.77 18.41 3.47
CA VAL A 243 8.84 19.72 2.78
C VAL A 243 10.30 20.13 2.52
N LEU A 244 11.18 19.99 3.50
CA LEU A 244 12.60 20.34 3.35
C LEU A 244 13.33 19.41 2.38
N ALA A 245 12.98 18.13 2.36
CA ALA A 245 13.55 17.16 1.42
C ALA A 245 13.20 17.46 -0.04
N GLN A 246 12.08 18.13 -0.30
CA GLN A 246 11.66 18.53 -1.63
C GLN A 246 12.27 19.87 -2.08
N ASN A 247 12.75 20.68 -1.15
CA ASN A 247 13.32 21.99 -1.47
C ASN A 247 14.72 21.85 -2.08
N LYS A 248 14.89 22.16 -3.37
CA LYS A 248 16.18 22.06 -4.09
C LYS A 248 17.24 23.05 -3.60
N ASP A 249 16.85 24.10 -2.86
CA ASP A 249 17.80 24.99 -2.17
C ASP A 249 18.50 24.29 -1.00
N VAL A 250 17.94 23.17 -0.50
CA VAL A 250 18.55 22.35 0.54
C VAL A 250 19.55 21.38 -0.09
N PRO A 251 20.76 21.22 0.47
CA PRO A 251 21.76 20.32 -0.10
C PRO A 251 21.25 18.89 -0.23
N ARG A 252 21.63 18.20 -1.32
CA ARG A 252 21.24 16.82 -1.63
C ARG A 252 21.46 15.88 -0.46
N LEU A 253 22.63 15.97 0.19
CA LEU A 253 22.95 15.16 1.37
C LEU A 253 21.90 15.32 2.47
N VAL A 254 21.45 16.55 2.76
CA VAL A 254 20.42 16.78 3.78
C VAL A 254 19.07 16.24 3.31
N ARG A 255 18.69 16.49 2.05
CA ARG A 255 17.42 15.99 1.48
C ARG A 255 17.31 14.47 1.57
N PHE A 256 18.36 13.76 1.16
CA PHE A 256 18.45 12.30 1.27
C PHE A 256 18.27 11.81 2.71
N ASN A 257 18.98 12.42 3.66
CA ASN A 257 18.91 12.01 5.05
C ASN A 257 17.56 12.35 5.71
N LEU A 258 16.88 13.43 5.28
CA LEU A 258 15.52 13.75 5.73
C LEU A 258 14.50 12.72 5.22
N GLU A 259 14.52 12.36 3.94
CA GLU A 259 13.63 11.32 3.40
C GLU A 259 13.88 9.96 4.05
N GLN A 260 15.15 9.58 4.21
CA GLN A 260 15.50 8.33 4.88
C GLN A 260 15.03 8.32 6.35
N ALA A 261 15.13 9.45 7.06
CA ALA A 261 14.62 9.57 8.42
C ALA A 261 13.10 9.43 8.48
N VAL A 262 12.35 10.05 7.56
CA VAL A 262 10.89 9.89 7.43
C VAL A 262 10.51 8.43 7.20
N LEU A 263 11.21 7.74 6.31
CA LEU A 263 10.95 6.32 6.03
C LEU A 263 11.28 5.42 7.23
N LEU A 264 12.35 5.71 7.97
CA LEU A 264 12.69 4.99 9.21
C LEU A 264 11.63 5.21 10.29
N ASP A 265 11.12 6.43 10.45
CA ASP A 265 10.04 6.73 11.38
C ASP A 265 8.76 5.96 11.01
N CYS A 266 8.40 5.93 9.72
CA CYS A 266 7.30 5.10 9.22
C CYS A 266 7.54 3.60 9.47
N ALA A 267 8.77 3.13 9.35
CA ALA A 267 9.12 1.72 9.61
C ALA A 267 8.91 1.32 11.08
N LEU A 268 8.93 2.28 12.03
CA LEU A 268 8.61 2.04 13.44
C LEU A 268 7.14 1.68 13.68
N ILE A 269 6.26 1.83 12.69
CA ILE A 269 4.89 1.31 12.77
C ILE A 269 4.91 -0.22 12.92
N LEU A 270 5.84 -0.92 12.28
CA LEU A 270 5.94 -2.38 12.33
C LEU A 270 6.21 -2.93 13.74
N PRO A 271 7.25 -2.49 14.48
CA PRO A 271 7.45 -2.95 15.86
C PRO A 271 6.29 -2.54 16.79
N ASN A 272 5.63 -1.39 16.57
CA ASN A 272 4.43 -1.03 17.34
C ASN A 272 3.31 -2.06 17.16
N ILE A 273 3.08 -2.55 15.93
CA ILE A 273 2.10 -3.61 15.66
C ILE A 273 2.49 -4.91 16.35
N ILE A 274 3.77 -5.31 16.27
CA ILE A 274 4.28 -6.53 16.92
C ILE A 274 4.05 -6.46 18.43
N VAL A 275 4.39 -5.34 19.06
CA VAL A 275 4.17 -5.11 20.50
C VAL A 275 2.68 -5.21 20.83
N ALA A 276 1.80 -4.57 20.07
CA ALA A 276 0.36 -4.61 20.30
C ALA A 276 -0.21 -6.04 20.22
N LEU A 277 0.20 -6.82 19.21
CA LEU A 277 -0.21 -8.22 19.06
C LEU A 277 0.33 -9.10 20.20
N THR A 278 1.59 -8.88 20.59
CA THR A 278 2.23 -9.64 21.68
C THR A 278 1.52 -9.37 23.01
N MET A 279 1.20 -8.10 23.30
CA MET A 279 0.40 -7.70 24.46
C MET A 279 -0.98 -8.36 24.46
N ALA A 280 -1.67 -8.38 23.33
CA ALA A 280 -2.99 -9.00 23.21
C ALA A 280 -2.96 -10.52 23.48
N SER A 281 -1.82 -11.17 23.23
CA SER A 281 -1.60 -12.60 23.50
C SER A 281 -1.17 -12.94 24.94
N GLY A 282 -0.97 -11.93 25.80
CA GLY A 282 -0.52 -12.10 27.19
C GLY A 282 1.00 -12.23 27.37
N GLY A 283 1.80 -11.96 26.32
CA GLY A 283 3.25 -12.10 26.33
C GLY A 283 4.01 -10.88 26.87
N ALA A 284 3.68 -10.41 28.09
CA ALA A 284 4.26 -9.19 28.64
C ALA A 284 5.81 -9.19 28.68
N GLU A 285 6.42 -10.32 29.04
CA GLU A 285 7.90 -10.45 29.07
C GLU A 285 8.53 -10.35 27.68
N ALA A 286 7.84 -10.79 26.62
CA ALA A 286 8.33 -10.69 25.25
C ALA A 286 8.30 -9.25 24.71
N VAL A 287 7.44 -8.39 25.28
CA VAL A 287 7.32 -6.98 24.88
C VAL A 287 8.57 -6.21 25.26
N ASP A 288 9.06 -6.36 26.48
CA ASP A 288 10.27 -5.67 26.95
C ASP A 288 11.52 -6.08 26.15
N VAL A 289 11.62 -7.36 25.80
CA VAL A 289 12.69 -7.87 24.92
C VAL A 289 12.55 -7.27 23.53
N SER A 290 11.35 -7.27 22.94
CA SER A 290 11.13 -6.71 21.60
C SER A 290 11.42 -5.21 21.53
N ALA A 291 11.03 -4.45 22.55
CA ALA A 291 11.28 -3.02 22.66
C ALA A 291 12.79 -2.75 22.76
N SER A 292 13.50 -3.51 23.61
CA SER A 292 14.95 -3.41 23.75
C SER A 292 15.68 -3.71 22.44
N VAL A 293 15.30 -4.79 21.74
CA VAL A 293 15.89 -5.17 20.45
C VAL A 293 15.60 -4.09 19.40
N THR A 294 14.37 -3.56 19.36
CA THR A 294 13.98 -2.49 18.44
C THR A 294 14.85 -1.25 18.67
N PHE A 295 14.99 -0.83 19.93
CA PHE A 295 15.77 0.36 20.28
C PHE A 295 17.26 0.19 19.96
N LEU A 296 17.87 -0.95 20.31
CA LEU A 296 19.28 -1.23 19.99
C LEU A 296 19.54 -1.30 18.48
N THR A 297 18.61 -1.89 17.73
CA THR A 297 18.69 -1.94 16.26
C THR A 297 18.66 -0.52 15.69
N LEU A 298 17.76 0.33 16.19
CA LEU A 298 17.67 1.72 15.76
C LEU A 298 18.93 2.51 16.14
N CYS A 299 19.48 2.32 17.34
CA CYS A 299 20.75 2.93 17.75
C CYS A 299 21.89 2.54 16.79
N ALA A 300 21.97 1.28 16.38
CA ALA A 300 22.98 0.81 15.43
C ALA A 300 22.81 1.44 14.04
N LEU A 301 21.57 1.53 13.54
CA LEU A 301 21.25 2.20 12.28
C LEU A 301 21.58 3.70 12.32
N VAL A 302 21.20 4.40 13.39
CA VAL A 302 21.50 5.82 13.59
C VAL A 302 23.02 6.04 13.66
N ALA A 303 23.75 5.19 14.38
CA ALA A 303 25.20 5.26 14.45
C ALA A 303 25.86 5.08 13.08
N TYR A 304 25.36 4.13 12.26
CA TYR A 304 25.78 3.96 10.87
C TYR A 304 25.53 5.23 10.04
N CYS A 305 24.31 5.78 10.10
CA CYS A 305 23.93 6.97 9.34
C CYS A 305 24.76 8.20 9.72
N VAL A 306 24.93 8.45 11.01
CA VAL A 306 25.78 9.53 11.53
C VAL A 306 27.23 9.36 11.06
N SER A 307 27.79 8.15 11.11
CA SER A 307 29.16 7.89 10.66
C SER A 307 29.36 8.25 9.19
N LYS A 308 28.41 7.86 8.32
CA LYS A 308 28.44 8.20 6.88
C LYS A 308 28.29 9.70 6.64
N ASN A 309 27.36 10.34 7.33
CA ASN A 309 27.11 11.78 7.20
C ASN A 309 28.31 12.64 7.63
N ILE A 310 29.01 12.25 8.69
CA ILE A 310 30.25 12.93 9.11
C ILE A 310 31.33 12.84 8.02
N ASN A 311 31.37 11.75 7.26
CA ASN A 311 32.28 11.60 6.12
C ASN A 311 31.78 12.34 4.86
N GLY A 312 30.56 12.89 4.87
CA GLY A 312 29.94 13.53 3.71
C GLY A 312 29.43 12.52 2.69
N GLU A 313 29.21 11.28 3.11
CA GLU A 313 28.64 10.22 2.29
C GLU A 313 27.16 10.03 2.64
N GLU A 314 26.36 9.64 1.66
CA GLU A 314 24.98 9.25 1.89
C GLU A 314 24.92 7.85 2.52
N PRO A 315 24.21 7.65 3.64
CA PRO A 315 24.05 6.33 4.25
C PRO A 315 23.07 5.47 3.45
N ASP A 316 23.57 4.86 2.38
CA ASP A 316 22.79 4.11 1.41
C ASP A 316 22.74 2.59 1.62
N GLY A 317 23.15 2.16 2.82
CA GLY A 317 23.31 0.75 3.15
C GLY A 317 22.07 0.10 3.75
N ILE A 318 20.95 0.82 3.88
CA ILE A 318 19.72 0.31 4.49
C ILE A 318 18.82 -0.23 3.37
N PRO A 319 18.67 -1.55 3.20
CA PRO A 319 17.93 -2.12 2.08
C PRO A 319 16.48 -1.60 2.02
N VAL A 320 15.96 -1.40 0.81
CA VAL A 320 14.62 -0.84 0.53
C VAL A 320 14.47 0.63 0.93
N ILE A 321 14.86 1.01 2.15
CA ILE A 321 14.71 2.36 2.68
C ILE A 321 15.63 3.33 1.94
N SER A 322 16.92 3.03 1.85
CA SER A 322 17.90 3.89 1.17
C SER A 322 17.58 4.04 -0.32
N ASP A 323 17.22 2.95 -1.00
CA ASP A 323 16.85 2.99 -2.42
C ASP A 323 15.59 3.83 -2.65
N THR A 324 14.60 3.71 -1.76
CA THR A 324 13.37 4.51 -1.83
C THR A 324 13.68 5.99 -1.60
N ALA A 325 14.50 6.32 -0.59
CA ALA A 325 14.93 7.69 -0.34
C ALA A 325 15.66 8.30 -1.54
N LYS A 326 16.60 7.57 -2.17
CA LYS A 326 17.28 8.00 -3.40
C LYS A 326 16.27 8.29 -4.50
N ASN A 327 15.37 7.35 -4.78
CA ASN A 327 14.37 7.50 -5.84
C ASN A 327 13.44 8.71 -5.63
N VAL A 328 13.11 9.05 -4.38
CA VAL A 328 12.27 10.22 -4.06
C VAL A 328 13.05 11.52 -4.27
N VAL A 329 14.29 11.60 -3.79
CA VAL A 329 15.14 12.79 -3.92
C VAL A 329 15.55 13.07 -5.37
N ASP A 330 15.77 12.02 -6.14
CA ASP A 330 16.20 12.05 -7.54
C ASP A 330 15.04 12.29 -8.52
N ARG A 331 13.79 12.10 -8.08
CA ARG A 331 12.63 12.50 -8.90
C ARG A 331 12.60 14.02 -9.03
N SER A 332 12.63 14.49 -10.28
CA SER A 332 12.59 15.91 -10.64
C SER A 332 11.19 16.53 -10.56
N SER A 333 10.14 15.74 -10.32
CA SER A 333 8.76 16.23 -10.18
C SER A 333 7.87 15.16 -9.54
N PHE A 334 7.01 15.59 -8.62
CA PHE A 334 5.87 14.82 -8.15
C PHE A 334 4.58 15.57 -8.50
N PHE A 335 4.46 15.96 -9.77
CA PHE A 335 3.23 16.35 -10.47
C PHE A 335 3.43 16.12 -11.97
#